data_AF-A0A183SBW1-F1
#
_entry.id   AF-A0A183SBW1-F1
#
_cell.length_a   1.000
_cell.length_b   1.000
_cell.length_c   1.000
_cell.angle_alpha   90.00
_cell.angle_beta   90.00
_cell.angle_gamma   90.00
#
_symmetry.space_group_name_H-M   'P 1'
#
loop_
_entity.id
_entity.type
_entity.pdbx_description
1 polymer ?
#
loop_
_entity_poly.entity_id
_entity_poly.type
_entity_poly.pdbx_seq_one_letter_code
_entity_poly.pdbx_strand_id
1 'polypeptide(L)' 'LPTPSVRRLEWLVDDLLFEGLILPAWQDYEARRADLQINILQTTGILHKSKCKRAGLSPDAMLQLAIQAST' A
#
# COMPACT_ATOMS: atom_id res chain seq x y z
N LEU A 1 -2.37 -33.11 -22.55
CA LEU A 1 -2.66 -31.71 -22.91
C LEU A 1 -1.42 -31.15 -23.62
N PRO A 2 -1.56 -30.32 -24.67
CA PRO A 2 -0.41 -29.71 -25.33
C PRO A 2 0.30 -28.74 -24.37
N THR A 3 1.63 -28.66 -24.46
CA THR A 3 2.45 -27.77 -23.63
C THR A 3 2.21 -26.32 -24.03
N PRO A 4 1.88 -25.41 -23.10
CA PRO A 4 1.63 -24.01 -23.45
C PRO A 4 2.92 -23.37 -23.98
N SER A 5 2.84 -22.78 -25.18
CA SER A 5 3.93 -21.96 -25.70
C SER A 5 3.84 -20.56 -25.10
N VAL A 6 4.73 -20.24 -24.17
CA VAL A 6 4.88 -18.87 -23.68
C VAL A 6 5.62 -18.05 -24.74
N ARG A 7 5.06 -16.90 -25.13
CA ARG A 7 5.74 -15.93 -25.98
C ARG A 7 5.85 -14.59 -25.25
N ARG A 8 7.01 -13.95 -25.39
CA ARG A 8 7.25 -12.62 -24.85
C ARG A 8 6.52 -11.58 -25.71
N LEU A 9 5.92 -10.60 -25.05
CA LEU A 9 5.37 -9.42 -25.73
C LEU A 9 6.51 -8.46 -26.10
N GLU A 10 6.46 -7.96 -27.33
CA GLU A 10 7.42 -7.00 -27.87
C GLU A 10 6.70 -5.68 -28.17
N TRP A 11 7.37 -4.57 -27.88
CA TRP A 11 6.84 -3.22 -28.05
C TRP A 11 7.84 -2.39 -28.83
N LEU A 12 7.35 -1.67 -29.83
CA LEU A 12 8.12 -0.64 -30.52
C LEU A 12 7.87 0.67 -29.79
N VAL A 13 8.93 1.25 -29.25
CA VAL A 13 8.88 2.53 -28.53
C VAL A 13 9.75 3.50 -29.28
N ASP A 14 9.13 4.56 -29.81
CA ASP A 14 9.85 5.68 -30.41
C ASP A 14 10.10 6.79 -29.38
N ASP A 15 10.92 7.76 -29.78
CA ASP A 15 11.33 8.85 -28.90
C ASP A 15 10.14 9.71 -28.46
N LEU A 16 9.13 9.90 -29.32
CA LEU A 16 7.95 10.70 -29.00
C LEU A 16 7.10 10.03 -27.91
N LEU A 17 6.90 8.71 -28.00
CA LEU A 17 6.19 7.93 -27.00
C LEU A 17 6.99 7.86 -25.70
N PHE A 18 8.31 7.68 -25.80
CA PHE A 18 9.17 7.59 -24.63
C PHE A 18 9.21 8.91 -23.85
N GLU A 19 9.59 9.99 -24.51
CA GLU A 19 9.74 11.31 -23.86
C GLU A 19 8.39 11.95 -23.54
N GLY A 20 7.37 11.73 -24.38
CA GLY A 20 6.06 12.38 -24.22
C GLY A 20 5.13 11.69 -23.22
N LEU A 21 5.31 10.38 -22.97
CA LEU A 21 4.39 9.61 -22.13
C LEU A 21 5.10 8.79 -21.06
N ILE A 22 6.07 7.96 -21.46
CA ILE A 22 6.66 6.98 -20.55
C ILE A 22 7.50 7.66 -19.47
N LEU A 23 8.39 8.57 -19.88
CA LEU A 23 9.29 9.25 -18.96
C LEU A 23 8.54 10.15 -17.96
N PRO A 24 7.57 10.99 -18.36
CA PRO A 24 6.78 11.78 -17.42
C PRO A 24 5.98 10.91 -16.45
N ALA A 25 5.33 9.84 -16.94
CA ALA A 25 4.57 8.93 -16.08
C ALA A 25 5.45 8.23 -15.04
N TRP A 26 6.68 7.87 -15.43
CA TRP A 26 7.66 7.31 -14.51
C TRP A 26 8.12 8.34 -13.46
N GLN A 27 8.39 9.58 -13.86
CA GLN A 27 8.76 10.66 -12.93
C GLN A 27 7.64 10.96 -11.92
N ASP A 28 6.40 11.03 -12.38
CA ASP A 28 5.22 11.21 -11.52
C ASP A 28 5.07 10.06 -10.52
N TYR A 29 5.28 8.83 -10.97
CA TYR A 29 5.26 7.66 -10.10
C TYR A 29 6.36 7.74 -9.03
N GLU A 30 7.59 8.05 -9.45
CA GLU A 30 8.72 8.15 -8.52
C GLU A 30 8.55 9.26 -7.49
N ALA A 31 8.02 10.41 -7.89
CA ALA A 31 7.70 11.50 -6.98
C ALA A 31 6.67 11.06 -5.91
N ARG A 32 5.59 10.38 -6.33
CA ARG A 32 4.57 9.85 -5.40
C ARG A 32 5.12 8.76 -4.50
N ARG A 33 5.99 7.89 -5.03
CA ARG A 33 6.62 6.81 -4.29
C ARG A 33 7.56 7.34 -3.22
N ALA A 34 8.31 8.40 -3.52
CA ALA A 34 9.23 9.04 -2.58
C ALA A 34 8.51 9.72 -1.42
N ASP A 35 7.33 10.29 -1.66
CA ASP A 35 6.50 10.93 -0.63
C ASP A 35 5.77 9.93 0.29
N LEU A 36 5.58 8.70 -0.18
CA LEU A 36 4.82 7.68 0.55
C LEU A 36 5.63 7.10 1.73
N GLN A 37 5.30 7.52 2.96
CA GLN A 37 5.81 6.91 4.18
C GLN A 37 4.80 5.90 4.76
N ILE A 38 5.15 4.61 4.74
CA ILE A 38 4.35 3.55 5.34
C ILE A 38 5.02 3.09 6.63
N ASN A 39 4.45 3.45 7.77
CA ASN A 39 4.88 2.95 9.08
C ASN A 39 3.94 1.83 9.52
N ILE A 40 4.41 0.58 9.48
CA ILE A 40 3.67 -0.56 10.00
C ILE A 40 3.99 -0.69 11.49
N LEU A 41 3.09 -0.20 12.33
CA LEU A 41 3.19 -0.36 13.77
C LEU A 41 2.72 -1.76 14.18
N GLN A 42 3.67 -2.65 14.45
CA GLN A 42 3.39 -3.89 15.18
C GLN A 42 3.28 -3.57 16.67
N THR A 43 2.09 -3.17 17.12
CA THR A 43 1.84 -2.94 18.54
C THR A 43 1.62 -4.27 19.27
N THR A 44 2.66 -4.77 19.92
CA THR A 44 2.51 -5.85 20.91
C THR A 44 2.07 -5.23 22.25
N GLY A 45 0.78 -5.36 22.61
CA GLY A 45 0.38 -5.41 24.03
C GLY A 45 -0.73 -4.49 24.54
N ILE A 46 -1.06 -3.39 23.86
CA ILE A 46 -1.89 -2.33 24.46
C ILE A 46 -3.39 -2.54 24.21
N LEU A 47 -3.80 -2.90 22.99
CA LEU A 47 -5.22 -2.95 22.60
C LEU A 47 -5.59 -4.29 21.96
N HIS A 48 -5.58 -5.35 22.77
CA HIS A 48 -5.94 -6.69 22.31
C HIS A 48 -7.45 -6.90 22.40
N LYS A 49 -8.06 -7.44 21.33
CA LYS A 49 -9.51 -7.71 21.23
C LYS A 49 -10.09 -8.40 22.46
N SER A 50 -9.37 -9.37 23.03
CA SER A 50 -9.81 -10.11 24.23
C SER A 50 -9.87 -9.24 25.49
N LYS A 51 -8.96 -8.25 25.65
CA LYS A 51 -8.97 -7.31 26.78
C LYS A 51 -10.17 -6.38 26.69
N CYS A 52 -10.46 -5.81 25.51
CA CYS A 52 -11.63 -4.95 25.29
C CYS A 52 -12.94 -5.70 25.57
N LYS A 53 -13.09 -6.90 25.02
CA LYS A 53 -14.30 -7.71 25.24
C LYS A 53 -14.51 -8.07 26.71
N ARG A 54 -13.44 -8.41 27.44
CA ARG A 54 -13.52 -8.68 28.89
C ARG A 54 -13.97 -7.46 29.70
N ALA A 55 -13.65 -6.26 29.24
CA ALA A 55 -14.09 -5.00 29.85
C ALA A 55 -15.48 -4.54 29.39
N GLY A 56 -16.18 -5.32 28.54
CA GLY A 56 -17.47 -4.92 27.96
C GLY A 56 -17.37 -3.81 26.90
N LEU A 57 -16.17 -3.59 26.35
CA LEU A 57 -15.89 -2.51 25.41
C LEU A 57 -15.76 -3.04 23.98
N SER A 58 -16.19 -2.24 23.01
CA SER A 58 -15.97 -2.53 21.58
C SER A 58 -14.49 -2.35 21.24
N PRO A 59 -13.80 -3.39 20.74
CA PRO A 59 -12.41 -3.28 20.31
C PRO A 59 -12.19 -2.23 19.22
N ASP A 60 -13.17 -2.06 18.33
CA ASP A 60 -13.12 -1.09 17.23
C ASP A 60 -13.22 0.35 17.75
N ALA A 61 -14.21 0.62 18.60
CA ALA A 61 -14.36 1.93 19.23
C ALA A 61 -13.11 2.32 20.05
N MET A 62 -12.51 1.35 20.75
CA MET A 62 -11.28 1.57 21.51
C MET A 62 -10.07 1.84 20.61
N LEU A 63 -9.98 1.21 19.43
CA LEU A 63 -8.95 1.53 18.44
C LEU A 63 -9.13 2.96 17.91
N GLN A 64 -10.36 3.34 17.55
CA GLN A 64 -10.65 4.70 17.08
C GLN A 64 -10.29 5.75 18.14
N LEU A 65 -10.64 5.49 19.40
CA LEU A 65 -10.24 6.35 20.52
C LEU A 65 -8.72 6.45 20.67
N ALA A 66 -7.99 5.34 20.53
CA ALA A 66 -6.53 5.36 20.63
C ALA A 66 -5.89 6.18 19.51
N ILE A 67 -6.43 6.11 18.29
CA ILE A 67 -6.00 6.96 17.16
C ILE A 67 -6.26 8.43 17.50
N GLN A 68 -7.46 8.77 17.97
CA GLN A 68 -7.81 10.14 18.35
C GLN A 68 -7.00 10.68 19.53
N ALA A 69 -6.55 9.83 20.46
CA ALA A 69 -5.71 10.24 21.58
C ALA A 69 -4.22 10.35 21.22
N SER A 70 -3.82 9.87 20.04
CA SER A 70 -2.41 9.88 19.58
C SER A 70 -2.04 11.10 18.73
N THR A 71 -3.01 11.94 18.40
CA THR A 71 -2.83 13.28 17.78
C THR A 71 -2.64 14.36 18.84
#